data_AF-A0A7G8J3F4-F1
#
_entry.id   AF-A0A7G8J3F4-F1
#
_cell.length_a   1.000
_cell.length_b   1.000
_cell.length_c   1.000
_cell.angle_alpha   90.00
_cell.angle_beta   90.00
_cell.angle_gamma   90.00
#
_symmetry.space_group_name_H-M   'P 1'
#
loop_
_entity.id
_entity.type
_entity.pdbx_description
1 polymer ?
#
loop_
_entity_poly.entity_id
_entity_poly.type
_entity_poly.pdbx_seq_one_letter_code
_entity_poly.pdbx_strand_id
1 'polypeptide(L)'
;MGIVGILSSIALPNYFRQIQRTHQAEANATMAQMMATVAAFADEFGTQPKRWVDLNTMTTLMTNQGPAVIGDGELTKAITLIGERYQLNRINSMNAEKYYVFEAKATNTAASDLNIIACIDLQTGASDQIIGRKDNAANINSLKCQGSSG
;
A
#
# COMPACT_ATOMS: atom_id res chain seq x y z
N MET A 1 -25.75 11.74 -39.66
CA MET A 1 -25.39 10.77 -38.61
C MET A 1 -23.87 10.65 -38.54
N GLY A 2 -23.19 11.50 -37.76
CA GLY A 2 -21.72 11.50 -37.73
C GLY A 2 -21.08 12.36 -36.64
N ILE A 3 -21.80 12.64 -35.56
CA ILE A 3 -21.30 13.49 -34.45
C ILE A 3 -21.07 12.66 -33.17
N VAL A 4 -21.63 11.46 -33.07
CA VAL A 4 -21.48 10.59 -31.87
C VAL A 4 -20.13 9.85 -31.84
N GLY A 5 -19.39 9.76 -32.96
CA GLY A 5 -18.11 9.03 -33.01
C GLY A 5 -16.88 9.83 -32.55
N ILE A 6 -16.95 11.17 -32.56
CA ILE A 6 -15.77 12.02 -32.35
C ILE A 6 -15.56 12.34 -30.86
N LEU A 7 -16.65 12.44 -30.08
CA LEU A 7 -16.58 12.70 -28.63
C LEU A 7 -16.09 11.48 -27.83
N SER A 8 -16.40 10.25 -28.29
CA SER A 8 -15.92 9.02 -27.66
C SER A 8 -14.39 8.90 -27.68
N SER A 9 -13.75 9.44 -28.73
CA SER A 9 -12.31 9.28 -28.94
C SER A 9 -11.44 10.19 -28.07
N ILE A 10 -12.00 11.32 -27.59
CA ILE A 10 -11.28 12.28 -26.71
C ILE A 10 -11.49 11.91 -25.23
N ALA A 11 -12.60 11.25 -24.89
CA ALA A 11 -12.93 10.90 -23.51
C ALA A 11 -12.24 9.62 -23.00
N LEU A 12 -12.00 8.63 -23.88
CA LEU A 12 -11.42 7.34 -23.50
C LEU A 12 -10.02 7.43 -22.84
N PRO A 13 -9.06 8.23 -23.36
CA PRO A 13 -7.73 8.31 -22.73
C PRO A 13 -7.77 8.92 -21.33
N ASN A 14 -8.66 9.89 -21.10
CA ASN A 14 -8.81 10.54 -19.80
C ASN A 14 -9.51 9.63 -18.78
N TYR A 15 -10.44 8.79 -19.23
CA TYR A 15 -11.15 7.85 -18.37
C TYR A 15 -10.22 6.78 -17.79
N PHE A 16 -9.37 6.14 -18.60
CA PHE A 16 -8.43 5.12 -18.10
C PHE A 16 -7.41 5.68 -17.10
N ARG A 17 -6.94 6.91 -17.32
CA ARG A 17 -6.05 7.60 -16.38
C ARG A 17 -6.74 7.90 -15.05
N GLN A 18 -8.02 8.27 -15.07
CA GLN A 18 -8.80 8.49 -13.85
C GLN A 18 -9.00 7.20 -13.08
N ILE A 19 -9.36 6.11 -13.77
CA ILE A 19 -9.52 4.78 -13.17
C ILE A 19 -8.25 4.33 -12.44
N GLN A 20 -7.09 4.42 -13.08
CA GLN A 20 -5.82 4.03 -12.47
C GLN A 20 -5.50 4.85 -11.22
N ARG A 21 -5.79 6.16 -11.24
CA ARG A 21 -5.65 7.03 -10.06
C ARG A 21 -6.61 6.67 -8.95
N THR A 22 -7.86 6.33 -9.28
CA THR A 22 -8.85 5.87 -8.30
C THR A 22 -8.36 4.58 -7.62
N HIS A 23 -7.86 3.61 -8.38
CA HIS A 23 -7.33 2.36 -7.81
C HIS A 23 -6.10 2.58 -6.94
N GLN A 24 -5.23 3.50 -7.36
CA GLN A 24 -4.09 3.91 -6.55
C GLN A 24 -4.56 4.59 -5.25
N ALA A 25 -5.57 5.47 -5.32
CA ALA A 25 -6.13 6.14 -4.15
C ALA A 25 -6.79 5.16 -3.17
N GLU A 26 -7.49 4.14 -3.68
CA GLU A 26 -8.05 3.04 -2.88
C GLU A 26 -6.94 2.29 -2.13
N ALA A 27 -5.91 1.82 -2.86
CA ALA A 27 -4.76 1.13 -2.25
C ALA A 27 -4.02 2.02 -1.25
N ASN A 28 -3.90 3.32 -1.54
CA ASN A 28 -3.25 4.30 -0.68
C ASN A 28 -4.01 4.49 0.64
N ALA A 29 -5.35 4.54 0.59
CA ALA A 29 -6.18 4.62 1.78
C ALA A 29 -6.07 3.35 2.64
N THR A 30 -6.10 2.16 2.02
CA THR A 30 -5.89 0.89 2.73
C THR A 30 -4.52 0.84 3.39
N MET A 31 -3.47 1.31 2.73
CA MET A 31 -2.12 1.38 3.28
C MET A 31 -2.03 2.34 4.47
N ALA A 32 -2.65 3.52 4.39
CA ALA A 32 -2.68 4.48 5.50
C ALA A 32 -3.39 3.92 6.74
N GLN A 33 -4.54 3.26 6.53
CA GLN A 33 -5.28 2.59 7.60
C GLN A 33 -4.43 1.48 8.23
N MET A 34 -3.79 0.64 7.40
CA MET A 34 -2.94 -0.45 7.87
C MET A 34 -1.76 0.08 8.69
N MET A 35 -1.10 1.17 8.29
CA MET A 35 -0.02 1.78 9.09
C MET A 35 -0.50 2.16 10.50
N ALA A 36 -1.66 2.81 10.61
CA ALA A 36 -2.25 3.12 11.90
C ALA A 36 -2.54 1.87 12.73
N THR A 37 -3.05 0.79 12.09
CA THR A 37 -3.27 -0.51 12.73
C THR A 37 -1.98 -1.16 13.22
N VAL A 38 -0.88 -1.06 12.46
CA VAL A 38 0.44 -1.60 12.84
C VAL A 38 0.97 -0.89 14.10
N ALA A 39 0.89 0.44 14.16
CA ALA A 39 1.27 1.18 15.36
C ALA A 39 0.39 0.82 16.56
N ALA A 40 -0.94 0.80 16.37
CA ALA A 40 -1.87 0.42 17.44
C ALA A 40 -1.59 -0.99 18.00
N PHE A 41 -1.26 -1.95 17.13
CA PHE A 41 -0.88 -3.30 17.57
C PHE A 41 0.40 -3.29 18.40
N ALA A 42 1.42 -2.52 17.97
CA ALA A 42 2.68 -2.41 18.69
C ALA A 42 2.50 -1.76 20.07
N ASP A 43 1.64 -0.74 20.15
CA ASP A 43 1.31 -0.04 21.40
C ASP A 43 0.52 -0.93 22.37
N GLU A 44 -0.47 -1.70 21.87
CA GLU A 44 -1.35 -2.52 22.69
C GLU A 44 -0.64 -3.78 23.24
N PHE A 45 0.10 -4.49 22.39
CA PHE A 45 0.70 -5.78 22.75
C PHE A 45 2.17 -5.69 23.18
N GLY A 46 2.79 -4.50 23.06
CA GLY A 46 4.23 -4.31 23.30
C GLY A 46 5.12 -5.15 22.37
N THR A 47 4.54 -5.72 21.31
CA THR A 47 5.19 -6.60 20.35
C THR A 47 4.75 -6.24 18.94
N GLN A 48 5.59 -6.50 17.95
CA GLN A 48 5.33 -6.08 16.59
C GLN A 48 4.56 -7.16 15.82
N PRO A 49 3.62 -6.78 14.94
CA PRO A 49 2.91 -7.75 14.14
C PRO A 49 3.88 -8.39 13.16
N LYS A 50 3.84 -9.72 13.04
CA LYS A 50 4.70 -10.49 12.13
C LYS A 50 3.93 -11.03 10.94
N ARG A 51 2.62 -11.19 11.09
CA ARG A 51 1.72 -11.81 10.11
C ARG A 51 0.57 -10.88 9.78
N TRP A 52 0.00 -11.08 8.59
CA TRP A 52 -1.16 -10.30 8.14
C TRP A 52 -2.37 -10.45 9.05
N VAL A 53 -2.60 -11.67 9.55
CA VAL A 53 -3.70 -11.97 10.49
C VAL A 53 -3.56 -11.26 11.83
N ASP A 54 -2.34 -10.88 12.24
CA ASP A 54 -2.12 -10.15 13.50
C ASP A 54 -2.81 -8.78 13.44
N LEU A 55 -2.81 -8.13 12.28
CA LEU A 55 -3.46 -6.84 12.07
C LEU A 55 -4.99 -6.90 12.20
N ASN A 56 -5.60 -8.05 11.88
CA ASN A 56 -7.05 -8.25 12.01
C ASN A 56 -7.56 -8.20 13.45
N THR A 57 -6.68 -8.34 14.45
CA THR A 57 -7.04 -8.14 15.86
C THR A 57 -7.45 -6.71 16.18
N MET A 58 -6.92 -5.73 15.42
CA MET A 58 -7.19 -4.31 15.61
C MET A 58 -8.11 -3.76 14.51
N THR A 59 -7.89 -4.15 13.26
CA THR A 59 -8.68 -3.68 12.12
C THR A 59 -8.71 -4.74 11.04
N THR A 60 -9.90 -5.08 10.55
CA THR A 60 -10.05 -6.06 9.47
C THR A 60 -9.33 -5.58 8.19
N LEU A 61 -8.24 -6.27 7.85
CA LEU A 61 -7.54 -6.12 6.59
C LEU A 61 -8.16 -7.05 5.55
N MET A 62 -8.63 -6.49 4.45
CA MET A 62 -9.27 -7.24 3.37
C MET A 62 -8.28 -7.53 2.23
N THR A 63 -8.23 -8.80 1.84
CA THR A 63 -7.51 -9.32 0.67
C THR A 63 -8.50 -9.62 -0.48
N ASN A 64 -8.01 -10.07 -1.63
CA ASN A 64 -8.88 -10.56 -2.71
C ASN A 64 -9.65 -11.84 -2.35
N GLN A 65 -9.24 -12.58 -1.32
CA GLN A 65 -9.91 -13.80 -0.85
C GLN A 65 -10.78 -13.56 0.41
N GLY A 66 -10.98 -12.29 0.82
CA GLY A 66 -11.69 -11.92 2.03
C GLY A 66 -10.75 -11.38 3.12
N PRO A 67 -11.18 -11.33 4.39
CA PRO A 67 -10.31 -10.90 5.49
C PRO A 67 -9.00 -11.69 5.54
N ALA A 68 -7.90 -11.05 5.92
CA ALA A 68 -6.61 -11.72 6.02
C ALA A 68 -6.66 -12.92 6.98
N VAL A 69 -6.05 -14.04 6.61
CA VAL A 69 -6.04 -15.27 7.38
C VAL A 69 -4.62 -15.73 7.68
N ILE A 70 -4.49 -16.71 8.58
CA ILE A 70 -3.21 -17.35 8.94
C ILE A 70 -2.45 -17.82 7.67
N GLY A 71 -3.18 -18.27 6.64
CA GLY A 71 -2.64 -18.74 5.37
C GLY A 71 -1.94 -17.66 4.53
N ASP A 72 -2.24 -16.38 4.72
CA ASP A 72 -1.59 -15.27 4.00
C ASP A 72 -0.14 -15.03 4.46
N GLY A 73 0.25 -15.63 5.59
CA GLY A 73 1.63 -15.69 6.03
C GLY A 73 2.14 -14.43 6.72
N GLU A 74 3.46 -14.22 6.60
CA GLU A 74 4.19 -13.10 7.22
C GLU A 74 4.00 -11.81 6.43
N LEU A 75 4.19 -10.65 7.07
CA LEU A 75 4.07 -9.34 6.42
C LEU A 75 5.01 -9.17 5.21
N THR A 76 6.13 -9.90 5.16
CA THR A 76 7.07 -9.90 4.03
C THR A 76 6.55 -10.66 2.81
N LYS A 77 5.56 -11.54 2.98
CA LYS A 77 4.89 -12.21 1.88
C LYS A 77 3.82 -11.30 1.32
N ALA A 78 3.81 -11.14 0.00
CA ALA A 78 2.86 -10.29 -0.67
C ALA A 78 1.44 -10.86 -0.59
N ILE A 79 0.50 -10.00 -0.19
CA ILE A 79 -0.93 -10.25 -0.29
C ILE A 79 -1.52 -9.43 -1.43
N THR A 80 -2.61 -9.90 -2.02
CA THR A 80 -3.32 -9.17 -3.06
C THR A 80 -4.50 -8.43 -2.44
N LEU A 81 -4.57 -7.11 -2.65
CA LEU A 81 -5.67 -6.29 -2.17
C LEU A 81 -6.96 -6.56 -2.97
N ILE A 82 -8.10 -6.10 -2.43
CA ILE A 82 -9.40 -6.19 -3.11
C ILE A 82 -9.31 -5.65 -4.54
N GLY A 83 -9.94 -6.37 -5.48
CA GLY A 83 -9.96 -6.00 -6.89
C GLY A 83 -8.72 -6.41 -7.68
N GLU A 84 -7.75 -7.08 -7.03
CA GLU A 84 -6.59 -7.72 -7.67
C GLU A 84 -5.70 -6.74 -8.43
N ARG A 85 -5.72 -5.46 -8.03
CA ARG A 85 -5.00 -4.38 -8.73
C ARG A 85 -3.66 -4.06 -8.11
N TYR A 86 -3.51 -4.35 -6.83
CA TYR A 86 -2.30 -4.07 -6.06
C TYR A 86 -1.92 -5.26 -5.19
N GLN A 87 -0.63 -5.53 -5.15
CA GLN A 87 -0.01 -6.43 -4.19
C GLN A 87 0.70 -5.62 -3.13
N LEU A 88 0.52 -5.99 -1.87
CA LEU A 88 1.06 -5.31 -0.71
C LEU A 88 2.02 -6.24 0.02
N ASN A 89 3.22 -5.77 0.33
CA ASN A 89 4.15 -6.45 1.21
C ASN A 89 4.97 -5.47 2.04
N ARG A 90 5.52 -5.97 3.14
CA ARG A 90 6.63 -5.35 3.85
C ARG A 90 7.92 -5.67 3.09
N ILE A 91 8.69 -4.63 2.76
CA ILE A 91 9.91 -4.76 1.95
C ILE A 91 11.20 -4.66 2.77
N ASN A 92 11.15 -4.14 3.99
CA ASN A 92 12.29 -4.15 4.90
C ASN A 92 12.34 -5.43 5.76
N SER A 93 13.53 -5.80 6.23
CA SER A 93 13.76 -7.02 7.02
C SER A 93 12.82 -7.11 8.23
N MET A 94 12.35 -8.32 8.56
CA MET A 94 11.52 -8.57 9.74
C MET A 94 12.18 -8.18 11.06
N ASN A 95 13.52 -8.17 11.09
CA ASN A 95 14.32 -7.77 12.25
C ASN A 95 14.54 -6.25 12.34
N ALA A 96 13.91 -5.45 11.46
CA ALA A 96 13.88 -4.01 11.65
C ALA A 96 12.94 -3.69 12.82
N GLU A 97 13.49 -3.70 14.03
CA GLU A 97 12.74 -3.63 15.29
C GLU A 97 12.10 -2.26 15.56
N LYS A 98 12.29 -1.26 14.71
CA LYS A 98 11.92 0.13 15.02
C LYS A 98 11.04 0.78 13.98
N TYR A 99 11.02 0.25 12.75
CA TYR A 99 10.25 0.84 11.67
C TYR A 99 9.91 -0.21 10.61
N TYR A 100 8.74 -0.07 10.01
CA TYR A 100 8.27 -0.92 8.92
C TYR A 100 8.21 -0.11 7.63
N VAL A 101 8.57 -0.74 6.52
CA VAL A 101 8.42 -0.17 5.18
C VAL A 101 7.56 -1.12 4.37
N PHE A 102 6.49 -0.58 3.81
CA PHE A 102 5.55 -1.31 2.97
C PHE A 102 5.58 -0.77 1.54
N GLU A 103 5.40 -1.67 0.59
CA GLU A 103 5.17 -1.34 -0.81
C GLU A 103 3.85 -1.95 -1.27
N ALA A 104 3.03 -1.12 -1.91
CA ALA A 104 1.91 -1.58 -2.72
C ALA A 104 2.28 -1.38 -4.19
N LYS A 105 2.41 -2.48 -4.92
CA LYS A 105 2.77 -2.50 -6.34
C LYS A 105 1.58 -2.90 -7.17
N ALA A 106 1.35 -2.20 -8.29
CA ALA A 106 0.31 -2.59 -9.23
C ALA A 106 0.59 -4.00 -9.78
N THR A 107 -0.44 -4.85 -9.86
CA THR A 107 -0.36 -6.19 -10.48
C THR A 107 -0.17 -6.08 -12.00
N ASN A 108 -0.67 -5.01 -12.60
CA ASN A 108 -0.43 -4.66 -13.98
C ASN A 108 0.97 -4.02 -14.13
N THR A 109 1.87 -4.70 -14.82
CA THR A 109 3.25 -4.24 -15.06
C THR A 109 3.33 -2.93 -15.83
N ALA A 110 2.34 -2.62 -16.68
CA ALA A 110 2.27 -1.33 -17.39
C ALA A 110 1.97 -0.14 -16.45
N ALA A 111 1.61 -0.41 -15.20
CA ALA A 111 1.31 0.58 -14.17
C ALA A 111 2.28 0.46 -12.97
N SER A 112 3.46 -0.14 -13.14
CA SER A 112 4.43 -0.35 -12.06
C SER A 112 4.85 0.95 -11.37
N ASP A 113 4.89 2.07 -12.09
CA ASP A 113 5.28 3.38 -11.56
C ASP A 113 4.20 4.00 -10.68
N LEU A 114 2.99 3.41 -10.68
CA LEU A 114 1.91 3.78 -9.78
C LEU A 114 2.00 3.03 -8.44
N ASN A 115 3.20 2.58 -8.05
CA ASN A 115 3.44 2.01 -6.73
C ASN A 115 3.19 3.03 -5.62
N ILE A 116 3.02 2.52 -4.41
CA ILE A 116 2.90 3.33 -3.20
C ILE A 116 3.92 2.76 -2.23
N ILE A 117 4.74 3.62 -1.65
CA ILE A 117 5.67 3.22 -0.60
C ILE A 117 5.30 4.01 0.64
N ALA A 118 5.16 3.32 1.76
CA ALA A 118 4.91 3.96 3.03
C ALA A 118 5.75 3.33 4.11
N CYS A 119 5.95 4.08 5.19
CA CYS A 119 6.67 3.58 6.33
C CYS A 119 6.15 4.18 7.62
N ILE A 120 6.39 3.44 8.70
CA ILE A 120 5.99 3.82 10.04
C ILE A 120 7.08 3.43 11.03
N ASP A 121 7.49 4.38 11.86
CA ASP A 121 8.36 4.18 13.01
C ASP A 121 7.49 3.83 14.22
N LEU A 122 7.74 2.65 14.78
CA LEU A 122 6.93 2.08 15.86
C LEU A 122 7.33 2.64 17.23
N GLN A 123 8.41 3.41 17.33
CA GLN A 123 8.82 4.04 18.59
C GLN A 123 8.27 5.46 18.74
N THR A 124 8.18 6.18 17.63
CA THR A 124 7.76 7.59 17.59
C THR A 124 6.36 7.80 17.01
N GLY A 125 5.82 6.79 16.32
CA GLY A 125 4.59 6.91 15.54
C GLY A 125 4.74 7.72 14.26
N ALA A 126 5.97 8.16 13.93
CA ALA A 126 6.22 8.92 12.71
C ALA A 126 5.93 8.04 11.48
N SER A 127 5.13 8.56 10.56
CA SER A 127 4.80 7.86 9.31
C SER A 127 4.98 8.78 8.12
N ASP A 128 5.32 8.19 6.98
CA ASP A 128 5.42 8.87 5.71
C ASP A 128 4.91 7.96 4.59
N GLN A 129 4.34 8.56 3.55
CA GLN A 129 3.68 7.86 2.47
C GLN A 129 3.85 8.60 1.16
N ILE A 130 4.38 7.90 0.16
CA ILE A 130 4.72 8.46 -1.14
C ILE A 130 3.99 7.67 -2.22
N ILE A 131 3.29 8.40 -3.07
CA ILE A 131 2.50 7.87 -4.18
C ILE A 131 3.30 8.06 -5.47
N GLY A 132 3.61 6.96 -6.14
CA GLY A 132 4.24 6.94 -7.44
C GLY A 132 3.36 7.55 -8.52
N ARG A 133 3.99 8.11 -9.54
CA ARG A 133 3.29 8.71 -10.68
C ARG A 133 3.82 8.06 -11.94
N LYS A 134 3.05 8.21 -13.03
CA LYS A 134 3.51 7.81 -14.35
C LYS A 134 4.93 8.36 -14.61
N ASP A 135 5.87 7.49 -14.97
CA ASP A 135 7.28 7.79 -15.23
C ASP A 135 8.11 8.23 -14.00
N ASN A 136 7.55 8.17 -12.79
CA ASN A 136 8.23 8.50 -11.54
C ASN A 136 7.68 7.65 -10.38
N ALA A 137 8.16 6.41 -10.29
CA ALA A 137 7.83 5.50 -9.19
C ALA A 137 8.22 6.09 -7.83
N ALA A 138 7.44 5.75 -6.79
CA ALA A 138 7.82 6.05 -5.42
C ALA A 138 9.12 5.33 -5.07
N ASN A 139 9.99 6.00 -4.30
CA ASN A 139 11.29 5.47 -3.89
C ASN A 139 11.41 5.47 -2.35
N ILE A 140 11.96 4.38 -1.81
CA ILE A 140 12.17 4.18 -0.37
C ILE A 140 13.06 5.27 0.22
N ASN A 141 14.07 5.72 -0.51
CA ASN A 141 15.04 6.72 -0.04
C ASN A 141 14.41 8.11 0.17
N SER A 142 13.21 8.33 -0.36
CA SER A 142 12.48 9.59 -0.21
C SER A 142 11.65 9.64 1.06
N LEU A 143 11.51 8.52 1.77
CA LEU A 143 10.69 8.41 2.98
C LEU A 143 11.32 9.11 4.18
N LYS A 144 10.48 9.74 5.00
CA LYS A 144 10.87 10.53 6.19
C LYS A 144 10.24 10.05 7.50
N CYS A 145 9.96 8.76 7.63
CA CYS A 145 9.47 8.19 8.89
C CYS A 145 10.58 7.79 9.87
N GLN A 146 11.81 7.58 9.39
CA GLN A 146 12.93 7.28 10.28
C GLN A 146 13.37 8.58 10.95
N GLY A 147 13.41 8.60 12.28
CA GLY A 147 14.12 9.65 13.01
C GLY A 147 15.51 9.81 12.40
N SER A 148 15.75 10.96 11.78
CA SER A 148 17.02 11.40 11.19
C SER A 148 18.19 10.90 12.06
N SER A 149 18.83 9.82 11.64
CA SER A 149 20.14 9.41 12.13
C SER A 149 21.13 9.73 11.02
N GLY A 150 21.37 11.03 10.86
CA GLY A 150 22.68 11.53 10.44
C GLY A 150 23.62 11.50 11.62
#